data_AF-A0A4P8SG46-F1
#
_entry.id   AF-A0A4P8SG46-F1
#
_cell.length_a   1.000
_cell.length_b   1.000
_cell.length_c   1.000
_cell.angle_alpha   90.00
_cell.angle_beta   90.00
_cell.angle_gamma   90.00
#
_symmetry.space_group_name_H-M   'P 1'
#
loop_
_entity.id
_entity.type
_entity.pdbx_description
1 polymer ?
#
loop_
_entity_poly.entity_id
_entity_poly.type
_entity_poly.pdbx_seq_one_letter_code
_entity_poly.pdbx_strand_id
1 'polypeptide(L)'
;MYDKYFSQAEQAQLPLSRPDEARDIEWRAMVKEAEWLMENHTLPQEPAARQLALRWMLALERDTAGNADFLHRLNQMHQQEPAMREAIGMTPEIEAFITHAFAENRMQIFRRYLNEAEYAFLYENYPKQMAAWLPLVAEMRRAREQGIAPDSPQARPLAQRWLALFCAFAGNDPQTHAKIRHAMESEPELAQGAWLDEPLRQWLRQAVDHLTRHP
;
A
#
# COMPACT_ATOMS: atom_id res chain seq x y z
N MET A 1 -21.05 -14.12 -5.11
CA MET A 1 -19.91 -14.45 -4.21
C MET A 1 -19.33 -13.18 -3.60
N TYR A 2 -18.94 -12.20 -4.43
CA TYR A 2 -18.71 -10.82 -3.99
C TYR A 2 -19.90 -10.24 -3.21
N ASP A 3 -21.12 -10.72 -3.44
CA ASP A 3 -22.35 -10.30 -2.73
C ASP A 3 -22.32 -10.47 -1.21
N LYS A 4 -21.46 -11.35 -0.69
CA LYS A 4 -21.25 -11.52 0.76
C LYS A 4 -20.38 -10.41 1.35
N TYR A 5 -19.49 -9.83 0.55
CA TYR A 5 -18.45 -8.91 0.98
C TYR A 5 -18.61 -7.50 0.45
N PHE A 6 -19.38 -7.31 -0.64
CA PHE A 6 -19.59 -6.05 -1.37
C PHE A 6 -21.06 -5.91 -1.75
N SER A 7 -21.64 -4.76 -1.48
CA SER A 7 -22.97 -4.38 -1.96
C SER A 7 -22.98 -4.28 -3.50
N GLN A 8 -24.17 -4.32 -4.11
CA GLN A 8 -24.30 -4.18 -5.56
C GLN A 8 -23.73 -2.85 -6.08
N ALA A 9 -23.90 -1.76 -5.32
CA ALA A 9 -23.34 -0.46 -5.66
C ALA A 9 -21.80 -0.46 -5.64
N GLU A 10 -21.19 -1.18 -4.69
CA GLU A 10 -19.73 -1.33 -4.60
C GLU A 10 -19.19 -2.25 -5.68
N GLN A 11 -19.87 -3.36 -5.99
CA GLN A 11 -19.49 -4.25 -7.11
C GLN A 11 -19.57 -3.52 -8.45
N ALA A 12 -20.51 -2.60 -8.61
CA ALA A 12 -20.55 -1.72 -9.77
C ALA A 12 -19.32 -0.79 -9.84
N GLN A 13 -18.64 -0.52 -8.74
CA GLN A 13 -17.44 0.33 -8.70
C GLN A 13 -16.13 -0.46 -8.63
N LEU A 14 -16.19 -1.78 -8.41
CA LEU A 14 -15.04 -2.67 -8.30
C LEU A 14 -14.75 -3.34 -9.66
N PRO A 15 -13.68 -2.95 -10.37
CA PRO A 15 -13.32 -3.60 -11.63
C PRO A 15 -13.16 -5.12 -11.50
N LEU A 16 -12.50 -5.60 -10.43
CA LEU A 16 -12.27 -7.04 -10.18
C LEU A 16 -13.54 -7.90 -10.10
N SER A 17 -14.71 -7.32 -9.78
CA SER A 17 -15.96 -8.09 -9.78
C SER A 17 -16.61 -8.26 -11.15
N ARG A 18 -16.11 -7.56 -12.18
CA ARG A 18 -16.66 -7.60 -13.55
C ARG A 18 -15.82 -8.52 -14.43
N PRO A 19 -16.41 -9.34 -15.31
CA PRO A 19 -15.62 -10.12 -16.27
C PRO A 19 -14.79 -9.21 -17.20
N ASP A 20 -13.50 -9.51 -17.35
CA ASP A 20 -12.59 -8.77 -18.24
C ASP A 20 -11.43 -9.68 -18.66
N GLU A 21 -11.52 -10.20 -19.89
CA GLU A 21 -10.54 -11.16 -20.40
C GLU A 21 -9.13 -10.58 -20.51
N ALA A 22 -9.00 -9.28 -20.86
CA ALA A 22 -7.70 -8.64 -21.00
C ALA A 22 -7.00 -8.53 -19.65
N ARG A 23 -7.74 -8.12 -18.61
CA ARG A 23 -7.24 -8.08 -17.24
C ARG A 23 -6.91 -9.48 -16.71
N ASP A 24 -7.74 -10.47 -17.00
CA ASP A 24 -7.49 -11.86 -16.58
C ASP A 24 -6.23 -12.45 -17.26
N ILE A 25 -5.94 -12.04 -18.50
CA ILE A 25 -4.67 -12.38 -19.19
C ILE A 25 -3.49 -11.68 -18.51
N GLU A 26 -3.60 -10.38 -18.19
CA GLU A 26 -2.55 -9.60 -17.53
C GLU A 26 -2.19 -10.19 -16.17
N TRP A 27 -3.17 -10.49 -15.31
CA TRP A 27 -2.93 -11.12 -14.00
C TRP A 27 -2.25 -12.47 -14.12
N ARG A 28 -2.73 -13.34 -15.02
CA ARG A 28 -2.12 -14.66 -15.24
C ARG A 28 -0.68 -14.54 -15.74
N ALA A 29 -0.37 -13.53 -16.55
CA ALA A 29 0.99 -13.28 -17.00
C ALA A 29 1.89 -12.84 -15.84
N MET A 30 1.43 -11.93 -14.97
CA MET A 30 2.18 -11.49 -13.79
C MET A 30 2.42 -12.63 -12.80
N VAL A 31 1.42 -13.48 -12.54
CA VAL A 31 1.58 -14.67 -11.68
C VAL A 31 2.67 -15.59 -12.22
N LYS A 32 2.61 -15.92 -13.53
CA LYS A 32 3.64 -16.76 -14.17
C LYS A 32 5.03 -16.14 -14.14
N GLU A 33 5.12 -14.82 -14.25
CA GLU A 33 6.37 -14.08 -14.13
C GLU A 33 6.92 -14.18 -12.69
N ALA A 34 6.08 -14.06 -11.67
CA ALA A 34 6.48 -14.25 -10.27
C ALA A 34 6.98 -15.67 -10.01
N GLU A 35 6.24 -16.68 -10.47
CA GLU A 35 6.63 -18.10 -10.38
C GLU A 35 8.00 -18.31 -11.01
N TRP A 36 8.21 -17.84 -12.25
CA TRP A 36 9.48 -17.97 -12.95
C TRP A 36 10.63 -17.27 -12.21
N LEU A 37 10.43 -16.05 -11.70
CA LEU A 37 11.47 -15.33 -10.95
C LEU A 37 11.86 -16.06 -9.68
N MET A 38 10.89 -16.63 -8.96
CA MET A 38 11.11 -17.40 -7.74
C MET A 38 11.80 -18.74 -8.01
N GLU A 39 11.40 -19.47 -9.05
CA GLU A 39 12.05 -20.71 -9.51
C GLU A 39 13.50 -20.49 -9.91
N ASN A 40 13.82 -19.32 -10.47
CA ASN A 40 15.19 -18.92 -10.82
C ASN A 40 15.94 -18.25 -9.65
N HIS A 41 15.38 -18.25 -8.43
CA HIS A 41 15.98 -17.66 -7.24
C HIS A 41 16.35 -16.17 -7.38
N THR A 42 15.59 -15.42 -8.19
CA THR A 42 15.77 -13.98 -8.33
C THR A 42 15.52 -13.31 -6.99
N LEU A 43 16.43 -12.44 -6.55
CA LEU A 43 16.27 -11.74 -5.27
C LEU A 43 15.25 -10.59 -5.39
N PRO A 44 14.48 -10.27 -4.33
CA PRO A 44 13.55 -9.14 -4.32
C PRO A 44 14.20 -7.78 -4.65
N GLN A 45 15.50 -7.64 -4.37
CA GLN A 45 16.29 -6.44 -4.68
C GLN A 45 16.62 -6.30 -6.17
N GLU A 46 16.46 -7.35 -6.98
CA GLU A 46 16.86 -7.30 -8.38
C GLU A 46 15.87 -6.49 -9.22
N PRO A 47 16.35 -5.83 -10.30
CA PRO A 47 15.50 -4.99 -11.15
C PRO A 47 14.25 -5.70 -11.67
N ALA A 48 14.35 -6.97 -12.07
CA ALA A 48 13.22 -7.74 -12.59
C ALA A 48 12.11 -7.92 -11.54
N ALA A 49 12.48 -8.33 -10.32
CA ALA A 49 11.55 -8.48 -9.20
C ALA A 49 10.86 -7.16 -8.86
N ARG A 50 11.64 -6.07 -8.78
CA ARG A 50 11.11 -4.73 -8.49
C ARG A 50 10.15 -4.22 -9.56
N GLN A 51 10.46 -4.45 -10.84
CA GLN A 51 9.61 -4.05 -11.97
C GLN A 51 8.28 -4.81 -11.97
N LEU A 52 8.33 -6.13 -11.74
CA LEU A 52 7.13 -6.94 -11.59
C LEU A 52 6.28 -6.44 -10.42
N ALA A 53 6.90 -6.21 -9.25
CA ALA A 53 6.18 -5.76 -8.07
C ALA A 53 5.53 -4.37 -8.24
N LEU A 54 6.17 -3.45 -8.96
CA LEU A 54 5.58 -2.16 -9.29
C LEU A 54 4.35 -2.31 -10.20
N ARG A 55 4.47 -3.10 -11.29
CA ARG A 55 3.35 -3.43 -12.18
C ARG A 55 2.19 -4.06 -11.41
N TRP A 56 2.50 -4.99 -10.52
CA TRP A 56 1.53 -5.67 -9.67
C TRP A 56 0.73 -4.69 -8.81
N MET A 57 1.41 -3.76 -8.13
CA MET A 57 0.75 -2.77 -7.28
C MET A 57 -0.07 -1.77 -8.07
N LEU A 58 0.41 -1.33 -9.24
CA LEU A 58 -0.34 -0.46 -10.13
C LEU A 58 -1.60 -1.14 -10.69
N ALA A 59 -1.50 -2.43 -11.05
CA ALA A 59 -2.63 -3.22 -11.50
C ALA A 59 -3.63 -3.43 -10.36
N LEU A 60 -3.18 -3.78 -9.14
CA LEU A 60 -4.06 -3.87 -7.96
C LEU A 60 -4.77 -2.54 -7.70
N GLU A 61 -4.05 -1.42 -7.77
CA GLU A 61 -4.62 -0.09 -7.51
C GLU A 61 -5.68 0.26 -8.56
N ARG A 62 -5.38 0.04 -9.84
CA ARG A 62 -6.34 0.20 -10.95
C ARG A 62 -7.57 -0.68 -10.77
N ASP A 63 -7.36 -1.97 -10.48
CA ASP A 63 -8.43 -2.98 -10.48
C ASP A 63 -9.28 -2.96 -9.20
N THR A 64 -8.84 -2.22 -8.18
CA THR A 64 -9.61 -1.84 -6.99
C THR A 64 -10.17 -0.41 -7.07
N ALA A 65 -10.13 0.22 -8.26
CA ALA A 65 -10.57 1.60 -8.50
C ALA A 65 -9.91 2.64 -7.58
N GLY A 66 -8.65 2.41 -7.16
CA GLY A 66 -7.93 3.25 -6.21
C GLY A 66 -8.53 3.23 -4.80
N ASN A 67 -9.41 2.28 -4.50
CA ASN A 67 -10.10 2.20 -3.22
C ASN A 67 -9.41 1.22 -2.26
N ALA A 68 -8.68 1.78 -1.28
CA ALA A 68 -8.03 1.01 -0.22
C ALA A 68 -9.02 0.14 0.59
N ASP A 69 -10.26 0.58 0.75
CA ASP A 69 -11.29 -0.21 1.43
C ASP A 69 -11.62 -1.49 0.64
N PHE A 70 -11.72 -1.38 -0.69
CA PHE A 70 -11.95 -2.53 -1.54
C PHE A 70 -10.80 -3.51 -1.46
N LEU A 71 -9.54 -3.05 -1.58
CA LEU A 71 -8.38 -3.93 -1.43
C LEU A 71 -8.35 -4.59 -0.04
N HIS A 72 -8.60 -3.82 1.02
CA HIS A 72 -8.60 -4.36 2.39
C HIS A 72 -9.65 -5.46 2.58
N ARG A 73 -10.87 -5.27 2.07
CA ARG A 73 -11.95 -6.28 2.12
C ARG A 73 -11.68 -7.48 1.21
N LEU A 74 -11.07 -7.28 0.04
CA LEU A 74 -10.59 -8.38 -0.81
C LEU A 74 -9.57 -9.24 -0.08
N ASN A 75 -8.60 -8.62 0.61
CA ASN A 75 -7.61 -9.36 1.40
C ASN A 75 -8.28 -10.14 2.54
N GLN A 76 -9.29 -9.57 3.22
CA GLN A 76 -10.06 -10.29 4.23
C GLN A 76 -10.86 -11.47 3.65
N MET A 77 -11.52 -11.27 2.51
CA MET A 77 -12.23 -12.33 1.78
C MET A 77 -11.28 -13.47 1.43
N HIS A 78 -10.12 -13.14 0.85
CA HIS A 78 -9.09 -14.11 0.49
C HIS A 78 -8.54 -14.87 1.70
N GLN A 79 -8.38 -14.20 2.85
CA GLN A 79 -8.01 -14.85 4.12
C GLN A 79 -9.02 -15.92 4.54
N GLN A 80 -10.32 -15.67 4.33
CA GLN A 80 -11.41 -16.58 4.67
C GLN A 80 -11.62 -17.69 3.63
N GLU A 81 -11.15 -17.49 2.39
CA GLU A 81 -11.35 -18.42 1.25
C GLU A 81 -10.00 -18.81 0.60
N PRO A 82 -9.13 -19.62 1.25
CA PRO A 82 -7.80 -19.95 0.75
C PRO A 82 -7.78 -20.63 -0.63
N ALA A 83 -8.76 -21.50 -0.90
CA ALA A 83 -8.88 -22.20 -2.19
C ALA A 83 -9.05 -21.23 -3.37
N MET A 84 -9.64 -20.04 -3.15
CA MET A 84 -9.79 -19.03 -4.18
C MET A 84 -8.46 -18.35 -4.52
N ARG A 85 -7.61 -18.11 -3.50
CA ARG A 85 -6.27 -17.56 -3.69
C ARG A 85 -5.40 -18.50 -4.53
N GLU A 86 -5.42 -19.78 -4.21
CA GLU A 86 -4.71 -20.81 -4.96
C GLU A 86 -5.24 -20.94 -6.40
N ALA A 87 -6.55 -20.85 -6.60
CA ALA A 87 -7.15 -20.94 -7.94
C ALA A 87 -6.73 -19.81 -8.89
N ILE A 88 -6.38 -18.63 -8.37
CA ILE A 88 -5.83 -17.52 -9.16
C ILE A 88 -4.30 -17.47 -9.15
N GLY A 89 -3.64 -18.48 -8.57
CA GLY A 89 -2.19 -18.57 -8.46
C GLY A 89 -1.56 -17.56 -7.49
N MET A 90 -2.34 -17.00 -6.56
CA MET A 90 -1.82 -16.12 -5.50
C MET A 90 -1.48 -16.97 -4.28
N THR A 91 -0.25 -17.48 -4.21
CA THR A 91 0.23 -18.19 -3.02
C THR A 91 0.82 -17.21 -2.00
N PRO A 92 0.90 -17.58 -0.71
CA PRO A 92 1.57 -16.77 0.31
C PRO A 92 3.01 -16.39 -0.04
N GLU A 93 3.73 -17.26 -0.76
CA GLU A 93 5.11 -17.04 -1.18
C GLU A 93 5.23 -15.97 -2.26
N ILE A 94 4.32 -15.97 -3.25
CA ILE A 94 4.24 -14.91 -4.27
C ILE A 94 3.86 -13.58 -3.60
N GLU A 95 2.88 -13.59 -2.69
CA GLU A 95 2.49 -12.39 -1.94
C GLU A 95 3.68 -11.79 -1.17
N ALA A 96 4.44 -12.63 -0.46
CA ALA A 96 5.63 -12.21 0.26
C ALA A 96 6.73 -11.67 -0.67
N PHE A 97 6.99 -12.36 -1.78
CA PHE A 97 7.98 -11.96 -2.78
C PHE A 97 7.66 -10.59 -3.39
N ILE A 98 6.42 -10.40 -3.85
CA ILE A 98 5.95 -9.14 -4.44
C ILE A 98 5.96 -8.02 -3.41
N THR A 99 5.53 -8.29 -2.17
CA THR A 99 5.54 -7.29 -1.08
C THR A 99 6.96 -6.82 -0.78
N HIS A 100 7.92 -7.74 -0.67
CA HIS A 100 9.32 -7.38 -0.43
C HIS A 100 9.89 -6.62 -1.63
N ALA A 101 9.74 -7.13 -2.85
CA ALA A 101 10.26 -6.45 -4.05
C ALA A 101 9.64 -5.06 -4.25
N PHE A 102 8.39 -4.86 -3.86
CA PHE A 102 7.77 -3.53 -3.87
C PHE A 102 8.38 -2.59 -2.82
N ALA A 103 8.68 -3.07 -1.62
CA ALA A 103 9.39 -2.31 -0.60
C ALA A 103 10.75 -1.82 -1.13
N GLU A 104 11.48 -2.68 -1.84
CA GLU A 104 12.79 -2.37 -2.42
C GLU A 104 12.75 -1.23 -3.44
N ASN A 105 11.63 -1.02 -4.14
CA ASN A 105 11.45 0.18 -4.99
C ASN A 105 11.55 1.46 -4.16
N ARG A 106 10.90 1.50 -2.99
CA ARG A 106 10.94 2.65 -2.08
C ARG A 106 12.33 2.80 -1.46
N MET A 107 12.99 1.69 -1.12
CA MET A 107 14.33 1.70 -0.53
C MET A 107 15.36 2.35 -1.47
N GLN A 108 15.35 1.98 -2.76
CA GLN A 108 16.20 2.58 -3.79
C GLN A 108 16.03 4.11 -3.86
N ILE A 109 14.79 4.58 -3.72
CA ILE A 109 14.51 6.02 -3.72
C ILE A 109 15.08 6.67 -2.46
N PHE A 110 14.71 6.19 -1.27
CA PHE A 110 15.16 6.78 0.00
C PHE A 110 16.68 6.76 0.17
N ARG A 111 17.37 5.78 -0.43
CA ARG A 111 18.83 5.73 -0.42
C ARG A 111 19.51 6.98 -0.99
N ARG A 112 18.85 7.69 -1.92
CA ARG A 112 19.36 8.94 -2.51
C ARG A 112 19.25 10.15 -1.58
N TYR A 113 18.40 10.06 -0.54
CA TYR A 113 18.07 11.17 0.35
C TYR A 113 18.65 11.01 1.76
N LEU A 114 18.90 9.78 2.18
CA LEU A 114 19.30 9.44 3.55
C LEU A 114 20.79 9.12 3.64
N ASN A 115 21.40 9.48 4.76
CA ASN A 115 22.75 9.01 5.10
C ASN A 115 22.74 7.51 5.46
N GLU A 116 23.92 6.91 5.66
CA GLU A 116 24.05 5.47 5.95
C GLU A 116 23.24 5.01 7.18
N ALA A 117 23.30 5.76 8.27
CA ALA A 117 22.64 5.39 9.53
C ALA A 117 21.12 5.52 9.43
N GLU A 118 20.64 6.62 8.84
CA GLU A 118 19.23 6.87 8.55
C GLU A 118 18.66 5.79 7.64
N TYR A 119 19.37 5.46 6.56
CA TYR A 119 18.96 4.44 5.61
C TYR A 119 18.96 3.04 6.24
N ALA A 120 19.98 2.68 7.00
CA ALA A 120 20.05 1.38 7.67
C ALA A 120 18.87 1.18 8.63
N PHE A 121 18.55 2.20 9.43
CA PHE A 121 17.39 2.18 10.32
C PHE A 121 16.08 2.02 9.53
N LEU A 122 15.91 2.80 8.46
CA LEU A 122 14.73 2.73 7.62
C LEU A 122 14.57 1.36 6.98
N TYR A 123 15.65 0.83 6.39
CA TYR A 123 15.65 -0.46 5.69
C TYR A 123 15.29 -1.62 6.62
N GLU A 124 15.79 -1.61 7.86
CA GLU A 124 15.44 -2.64 8.85
C GLU A 124 13.97 -2.57 9.30
N ASN A 125 13.43 -1.36 9.44
CA ASN A 125 12.15 -1.16 10.10
C ASN A 125 10.96 -1.00 9.15
N TYR A 126 11.17 -0.59 7.90
CA TYR A 126 10.10 -0.37 6.93
C TYR A 126 9.27 -1.63 6.66
N PRO A 127 9.85 -2.83 6.39
CA PRO A 127 9.08 -4.04 6.14
C PRO A 127 8.15 -4.43 7.31
N LYS A 128 8.56 -4.14 8.55
CA LYS A 128 7.80 -4.44 9.78
C LYS A 128 6.46 -3.68 9.85
N GLN A 129 6.36 -2.54 9.15
CA GLN A 129 5.17 -1.69 9.16
C GLN A 129 4.24 -1.90 7.95
N MET A 130 4.69 -2.63 6.92
CA MET A 130 3.98 -2.70 5.63
C MET A 130 2.54 -3.17 5.75
N ALA A 131 2.29 -4.21 6.55
CA ALA A 131 0.95 -4.76 6.74
C ALA A 131 -0.03 -3.79 7.42
N ALA A 132 0.46 -2.81 8.17
CA ALA A 132 -0.36 -1.88 8.93
C ALA A 132 -0.84 -0.66 8.11
N TRP A 133 -0.18 -0.34 6.99
CA TRP A 133 -0.53 0.82 6.17
C TRP A 133 -1.89 0.68 5.49
N LEU A 134 -2.14 -0.43 4.79
CA LEU A 134 -3.37 -0.58 4.01
C LEU A 134 -4.64 -0.49 4.88
N PRO A 135 -4.76 -1.18 6.04
CA PRO A 135 -5.91 -1.01 6.93
C PRO A 135 -6.11 0.44 7.38
N LEU A 136 -5.03 1.16 7.71
CA LEU A 136 -5.12 2.56 8.11
C LEU A 136 -5.62 3.45 6.95
N VAL A 137 -5.10 3.27 5.74
CA VAL A 137 -5.57 4.02 4.56
C VAL A 137 -7.05 3.74 4.27
N ALA A 138 -7.49 2.49 4.42
CA ALA A 138 -8.91 2.12 4.30
C ALA A 138 -9.77 2.82 5.37
N GLU A 139 -9.35 2.82 6.63
CA GLU A 139 -10.06 3.50 7.72
C GLU A 139 -10.15 5.02 7.51
N MET A 140 -9.06 5.66 7.07
CA MET A 140 -9.05 7.09 6.74
C MET A 140 -9.99 7.42 5.58
N ARG A 141 -10.02 6.58 4.54
CA ARG A 141 -10.94 6.73 3.41
C ARG A 141 -12.40 6.65 3.89
N ARG A 142 -12.75 5.64 4.68
CA ARG A 142 -14.10 5.51 5.26
C ARG A 142 -14.48 6.72 6.11
N ALA A 143 -13.57 7.22 6.94
CA ALA A 143 -13.80 8.40 7.75
C ALA A 143 -14.12 9.62 6.88
N ARG A 144 -13.34 9.83 5.81
CA ARG A 144 -13.59 10.91 4.84
C ARG A 144 -14.93 10.75 4.13
N GLU A 145 -15.27 9.55 3.67
CA GLU A 145 -16.55 9.26 2.99
C GLU A 145 -17.77 9.43 3.91
N GLN A 146 -17.59 9.21 5.22
CA GLN A 146 -18.60 9.49 6.25
C GLN A 146 -18.70 10.98 6.62
N GLY A 147 -17.89 11.85 6.00
CA GLY A 147 -17.89 13.28 6.29
C GLY A 147 -17.22 13.65 7.62
N ILE A 148 -16.37 12.79 8.18
CA ILE A 148 -15.61 13.11 9.39
C ILE A 148 -14.62 14.23 9.08
N ALA A 149 -14.74 15.34 9.82
CA ALA A 149 -13.84 16.48 9.68
C ALA A 149 -12.42 16.11 10.17
N PRO A 150 -11.35 16.52 9.47
CA PRO A 150 -9.99 16.12 9.80
C PRO A 150 -9.49 16.70 11.13
N ASP A 151 -10.06 17.79 11.61
CA ASP A 151 -9.79 18.43 12.91
C ASP A 151 -10.68 17.90 14.04
N SER A 152 -11.53 16.91 13.77
CA SER A 152 -12.44 16.36 14.77
C SER A 152 -11.74 15.40 15.75
N PRO A 153 -12.30 15.23 16.96
CA PRO A 153 -11.84 14.19 17.90
C PRO A 153 -11.84 12.78 17.30
N GLN A 154 -12.72 12.49 16.34
CA GLN A 154 -12.82 11.21 15.66
C GLN A 154 -11.67 10.98 14.66
N ALA A 155 -11.12 12.04 14.05
CA ALA A 155 -9.99 11.96 13.14
C ALA A 155 -8.64 11.84 13.88
N ARG A 156 -8.56 12.33 15.13
CA ARG A 156 -7.33 12.35 15.94
C ARG A 156 -6.63 10.99 16.07
N PRO A 157 -7.32 9.86 16.36
CA PRO A 157 -6.66 8.55 16.45
C PRO A 157 -6.05 8.06 15.13
N LEU A 158 -6.65 8.43 13.99
CA LEU A 158 -6.14 8.07 12.67
C LEU A 158 -4.83 8.82 12.38
N ALA A 159 -4.78 10.12 12.67
CA ALA A 159 -3.56 10.92 12.55
C ALA A 159 -2.45 10.43 13.50
N GLN A 160 -2.80 10.04 14.74
CA GLN A 160 -1.84 9.46 15.69
C GLN A 160 -1.25 8.14 15.19
N ARG A 161 -2.09 7.23 14.68
CA ARG A 161 -1.63 5.96 14.10
C ARG A 161 -0.76 6.18 12.86
N TRP A 162 -1.11 7.15 12.03
CA TRP A 162 -0.30 7.53 10.88
C TRP A 162 1.11 7.97 11.30
N LEU A 163 1.20 8.90 12.25
CA LEU A 163 2.49 9.35 12.79
C LEU A 163 3.26 8.22 13.46
N ALA A 164 2.59 7.34 14.20
CA ALA A 164 3.23 6.19 14.84
C ALA A 164 3.84 5.23 13.80
N LEU A 165 3.11 4.89 12.73
CA LEU A 165 3.64 4.05 11.65
C LEU A 165 4.80 4.73 10.92
N PHE A 166 4.70 6.04 10.70
CA PHE A 166 5.79 6.82 10.09
C PHE A 166 7.05 6.80 10.97
N CYS A 167 6.94 7.16 12.24
CA CYS A 167 8.07 7.17 13.17
C CYS A 167 8.65 5.76 13.40
N ALA A 168 7.84 4.71 13.31
CA ALA A 168 8.30 3.33 13.49
C ALA A 168 9.35 2.91 12.46
N PHE A 169 9.33 3.45 11.24
CA PHE A 169 10.38 3.23 10.25
C PHE A 169 11.33 4.41 10.05
N ALA A 170 10.91 5.64 10.37
CA ALA A 170 11.69 6.85 10.16
C ALA A 170 12.51 7.30 11.39
N GLY A 171 12.29 6.68 12.55
CA GLY A 171 12.82 7.14 13.84
C GLY A 171 12.09 8.40 14.33
N ASN A 172 12.70 9.13 15.26
CA ASN A 172 12.14 10.35 15.85
C ASN A 172 12.97 11.61 15.57
N ASP A 173 13.97 11.52 14.70
CA ASP A 173 14.81 12.67 14.35
C ASP A 173 14.09 13.60 13.34
N PRO A 174 13.84 14.87 13.70
CA PRO A 174 13.19 15.82 12.80
C PRO A 174 13.95 16.06 11.48
N GLN A 175 15.28 15.93 11.46
CA GLN A 175 16.06 16.11 10.23
C GLN A 175 15.82 14.95 9.25
N THR A 176 15.82 13.71 9.76
CA THR A 176 15.44 12.51 9.01
C THR A 176 14.02 12.61 8.47
N HIS A 177 13.08 13.07 9.29
CA HIS A 177 11.68 13.29 8.86
C HIS A 177 11.58 14.30 7.72
N ALA A 178 12.33 15.40 7.78
CA ALA A 178 12.36 16.41 6.72
C ALA A 178 12.88 15.84 5.40
N LYS A 179 13.92 15.00 5.43
CA LYS A 179 14.46 14.32 4.23
C LYS A 179 13.45 13.35 3.61
N ILE A 180 12.79 12.53 4.44
CA ILE A 180 11.77 11.58 3.97
C ILE A 180 10.58 12.32 3.35
N ARG A 181 10.12 13.41 3.99
CA ARG A 181 9.06 14.25 3.44
C ARG A 181 9.47 14.88 2.11
N HIS A 182 10.69 15.42 2.02
CA HIS A 182 11.22 15.98 0.79
C HIS A 182 11.28 14.94 -0.35
N ALA A 183 11.70 13.70 -0.05
CA ALA A 183 11.67 12.60 -1.01
C ALA A 183 10.24 12.30 -1.47
N MET A 184 9.27 12.20 -0.54
CA MET A 184 7.86 11.96 -0.86
C MET A 184 7.23 13.08 -1.70
N GLU A 185 7.68 14.32 -1.56
CA GLU A 185 7.23 15.46 -2.36
C GLU A 185 7.89 15.52 -3.74
N SER A 186 9.13 15.04 -3.86
CA SER A 186 9.95 15.17 -5.07
C SER A 186 9.88 13.95 -6.00
N GLU A 187 9.49 12.79 -5.48
CA GLU A 187 9.53 11.50 -6.19
C GLU A 187 8.10 10.93 -6.30
N PRO A 188 7.38 11.19 -7.41
CA PRO A 188 6.02 10.69 -7.62
C PRO A 188 5.88 9.16 -7.47
N GLU A 189 6.95 8.42 -7.73
CA GLU A 189 7.04 6.97 -7.59
C GLU A 189 6.76 6.49 -6.15
N LEU A 190 7.08 7.29 -5.13
CA LEU A 190 6.79 6.93 -3.73
C LEU A 190 5.30 6.92 -3.41
N ALA A 191 4.48 7.64 -4.19
CA ALA A 191 3.03 7.69 -4.02
C ALA A 191 2.30 6.55 -4.76
N GLN A 192 2.96 5.83 -5.67
CA GLN A 192 2.37 4.71 -6.40
C GLN A 192 2.12 3.52 -5.47
N GLY A 193 1.00 2.80 -5.69
CA GLY A 193 0.65 1.62 -4.89
C GLY A 193 0.50 1.93 -3.40
N ALA A 194 0.06 3.14 -3.08
CA ALA A 194 -0.21 3.57 -1.71
C ALA A 194 -1.70 3.75 -1.43
N TRP A 195 -2.57 3.74 -2.47
CA TRP A 195 -4.01 4.01 -2.37
C TRP A 195 -4.36 5.33 -1.65
N LEU A 196 -3.41 6.26 -1.64
CA LEU A 196 -3.52 7.57 -1.03
C LEU A 196 -3.72 8.60 -2.14
N ASP A 197 -4.97 8.75 -2.59
CA ASP A 197 -5.31 9.79 -3.58
C ASP A 197 -5.13 11.20 -3.01
N GLU A 198 -5.10 12.21 -3.88
CA GLU A 198 -4.85 13.59 -3.44
C GLU A 198 -5.87 14.10 -2.40
N PRO A 199 -7.18 13.85 -2.54
CA PRO A 199 -8.16 14.24 -1.52
C PRO A 199 -7.90 13.59 -0.15
N LEU A 200 -7.52 12.31 -0.11
CA LEU A 200 -7.19 11.62 1.14
C LEU A 200 -5.88 12.14 1.74
N ARG A 201 -4.86 12.42 0.90
CA ARG A 201 -3.61 13.07 1.34
C ARG A 201 -3.87 14.44 1.95
N GLN A 202 -4.75 15.25 1.36
CA GLN A 202 -5.11 16.56 1.90
C GLN A 202 -5.83 16.44 3.25
N TRP A 203 -6.79 15.51 3.36
CA TRP A 203 -7.49 15.23 4.63
C TRP A 203 -6.52 14.83 5.73
N LEU A 204 -5.58 13.93 5.42
CA LEU A 204 -4.54 13.48 6.34
C LEU A 204 -3.62 14.63 6.77
N ARG A 205 -3.15 15.47 5.84
CA ARG A 205 -2.32 16.65 6.17
C ARG A 205 -3.03 17.55 7.18
N GLN A 206 -4.31 17.84 6.97
CA GLN A 206 -5.10 18.67 7.89
C GLN A 206 -5.23 18.02 9.28
N ALA A 207 -5.46 16.71 9.35
CA ALA A 207 -5.59 15.99 10.61
C ALA A 207 -4.26 15.97 11.41
N VAL A 208 -3.14 15.75 10.73
CA VAL A 208 -1.80 15.79 11.34
C VAL A 208 -1.44 17.22 11.78
N ASP A 209 -1.73 18.24 10.97
CA ASP A 209 -1.49 19.64 11.32
C ASP A 209 -2.30 20.06 12.55
N HIS A 210 -3.56 19.63 12.65
CA HIS A 210 -4.39 19.91 13.82
C HIS A 210 -3.83 19.20 15.07
N LEU A 211 -3.48 17.91 14.96
CA LEU A 211 -2.89 17.14 16.06
C LEU A 211 -1.58 17.75 16.56
N THR A 212 -0.70 18.21 15.68
CA THR A 212 0.59 18.79 16.06
C THR A 212 0.48 20.18 16.69
N ARG A 213 -0.56 20.94 16.34
CA ARG A 213 -0.89 22.23 16.99
C ARG A 213 -1.63 22.06 18.32
N HIS A 214 -2.31 20.94 18.51
CA HIS A 214 -3.13 20.61 19.68
C HIS A 214 -2.83 19.18 20.20
N PRO A 215 -1.63 18.95 20.78
CA PRO A 215 -1.11 17.62 21.12
C PRO A 215 -1.93 16.83 22.15
#